data_AF-A0A2R6C8L5-F1
#
_entry.id   AF-A0A2R6C8L5-F1
#
_cell.length_a   1.000
_cell.length_b   1.000
_cell.length_c   1.000
_cell.angle_alpha   90.00
_cell.angle_beta   90.00
_cell.angle_gamma   90.00
#
_symmetry.space_group_name_H-M   'P 1'
#
loop_
_entity.id
_entity.type
_entity.pdbx_description
1 polymer ?
#
loop_
_entity_poly.entity_id
_entity_poly.type
_entity_poly.pdbx_seq_one_letter_code
_entity_poly.pdbx_strand_id
1 'polypeptide(L)'
;MKSIDFTKPVGLDEIIVVDDSSRKVEIENEFPCLNIHRIVSSERLFISRAKNLGWRKANSDIIFFIDDDNIVNHRTFVPIIDKLA
;
A
#
# COMPACT_ATOMS: atom_id res chain seq x y z
N MET A 1 -18.20 1.90 -0.71
CA MET A 1 -17.50 1.58 -1.96
C MET A 1 -16.18 0.93 -1.55
N LYS A 2 -15.93 -0.34 -1.89
CA LYS A 2 -14.67 -1.01 -1.54
C LYS A 2 -13.62 -0.56 -2.56
N SER A 3 -12.55 0.09 -2.11
CA SER A 3 -11.56 0.81 -2.95
C SER A 3 -10.55 -0.11 -3.64
N ILE A 4 -10.50 -1.38 -3.23
CA ILE A 4 -9.75 -2.45 -3.89
C ILE A 4 -10.75 -3.56 -4.21
N ASP A 5 -10.87 -3.90 -5.49
CA ASP A 5 -11.56 -5.12 -5.91
C ASP A 5 -10.84 -6.34 -5.31
N PHE A 6 -11.55 -7.39 -4.90
CA PHE A 6 -10.97 -8.56 -4.21
C PHE A 6 -9.98 -9.36 -5.07
N THR A 7 -9.68 -8.89 -6.28
CA THR A 7 -8.67 -9.40 -7.18
C THR A 7 -7.35 -8.66 -6.99
N LYS A 8 -6.27 -9.39 -6.72
CA LYS A 8 -4.90 -8.87 -6.69
C LYS A 8 -4.56 -8.16 -8.03
N PRO A 9 -4.19 -6.86 -8.03
CA PRO A 9 -3.74 -6.17 -9.24
C PRO A 9 -2.52 -6.83 -9.88
N VAL A 10 -2.42 -6.75 -11.21
CA VAL A 10 -1.26 -7.25 -11.95
C VAL A 10 -0.02 -6.45 -11.56
N GLY A 11 1.05 -7.16 -11.21
CA GLY A 11 2.33 -6.56 -10.80
C GLY A 11 2.36 -6.00 -9.38
N LEU A 12 1.33 -6.24 -8.56
CA LEU A 12 1.38 -5.94 -7.14
C LEU A 12 2.02 -7.09 -6.36
N ASP A 13 3.09 -6.84 -5.63
CA ASP A 13 3.72 -7.87 -4.77
C ASP A 13 3.23 -7.79 -3.32
N GLU A 14 3.35 -6.60 -2.74
CA GLU A 14 3.04 -6.30 -1.35
C GLU A 14 2.36 -4.93 -1.21
N ILE A 15 1.65 -4.73 -0.10
CA ILE A 15 1.09 -3.46 0.32
C ILE A 15 1.69 -3.12 1.67
N ILE A 16 2.35 -1.97 1.78
CA ILE A 16 2.85 -1.46 3.06
C ILE A 16 1.97 -0.29 3.51
N VAL A 17 1.27 -0.47 4.62
CA VAL A 17 0.46 0.59 5.24
C VAL A 17 1.21 1.14 6.43
N VAL A 18 1.61 2.41 6.36
CA VAL A 18 2.13 3.14 7.51
C VAL A 18 0.97 3.84 8.20
N ASP A 19 0.55 3.28 9.33
CA ASP A 19 -0.57 3.77 10.13
C ASP A 19 -0.09 4.89 11.06
N ASP A 20 -0.28 6.13 10.60
CA ASP A 20 -0.07 7.37 11.34
C ASP A 20 -1.38 7.86 12.00
N SER A 21 -2.33 6.96 12.25
CA SER A 21 -3.61 7.27 12.86
C SER A 21 -3.65 6.88 14.34
N SER A 22 -4.51 7.55 15.10
CA SER A 22 -4.83 7.16 16.47
C SER A 22 -5.82 5.99 16.54
N ARG A 23 -6.32 5.51 15.40
CA ARG A 23 -7.39 4.50 15.34
C ARG A 23 -6.77 3.11 15.20
N LYS A 24 -7.20 2.18 16.05
CA LYS A 24 -6.85 0.76 15.89
C LYS A 24 -7.83 0.12 14.90
N VAL A 25 -7.32 -0.27 13.74
CA VAL A 25 -8.05 -1.04 12.72
C VAL A 25 -7.29 -2.35 12.48
N GLU A 26 -7.96 -3.42 12.06
CA GLU A 26 -7.32 -4.66 11.61
C GLU A 26 -7.60 -4.82 10.11
N ILE A 27 -6.75 -4.25 9.27
CA ILE A 27 -6.94 -4.22 7.81
C ILE A 27 -6.50 -5.53 7.15
N GLU A 28 -5.59 -6.25 7.81
CA GLU A 28 -4.98 -7.48 7.30
C GLU A 28 -6.01 -8.60 7.16
N ASN A 29 -7.02 -8.61 8.05
CA ASN A 29 -8.12 -9.56 8.04
C ASN A 29 -9.21 -9.22 7.01
N GLU A 30 -9.30 -7.96 6.56
CA GLU A 30 -10.33 -7.52 5.61
C GLU A 30 -10.03 -7.95 4.18
N PHE A 31 -8.75 -8.13 3.84
CA PHE A 31 -8.28 -8.45 2.49
C PHE A 31 -7.31 -9.65 2.48
N PRO A 32 -7.80 -10.87 2.74
CA PRO A 32 -6.95 -12.05 2.91
C PRO A 32 -6.20 -12.47 1.63
N CYS A 33 -6.58 -11.97 0.46
CA CYS A 33 -5.92 -12.22 -0.82
C CYS A 33 -4.74 -11.26 -1.10
N LEU A 34 -4.52 -10.26 -0.24
CA LEU A 34 -3.46 -9.26 -0.39
C LEU A 34 -2.38 -9.49 0.66
N ASN A 35 -1.11 -9.35 0.25
CA ASN A 35 0.01 -9.37 1.19
C ASN A 35 0.17 -7.97 1.81
N ILE A 36 -0.51 -7.73 2.95
CA ILE A 36 -0.52 -6.44 3.64
C ILE A 36 0.44 -6.49 4.84
N HIS A 37 1.38 -5.54 4.87
CA HIS A 37 2.26 -5.28 6.00
C HIS A 37 1.91 -3.92 6.61
N ARG A 38 1.42 -3.94 7.86
CA ARG A 38 1.12 -2.69 8.57
C ARG A 38 2.23 -2.32 9.54
N ILE A 39 2.58 -1.03 9.54
CA ILE A 39 3.54 -0.43 10.45
C ILE A 39 2.79 0.63 11.26
N VAL A 40 2.56 0.35 12.55
CA VAL A 40 1.88 1.28 13.46
C VAL A 40 2.91 2.19 14.12
N SER A 41 2.72 3.50 13.99
CA SER A 41 3.55 4.48 14.69
C SER A 41 2.98 4.80 16.07
N SER A 42 3.86 4.98 17.06
CA SER A 42 3.48 5.49 18.39
C SER A 42 3.40 7.01 18.45
N GLU A 43 3.85 7.71 17.42
CA GLU A 43 3.88 9.17 17.32
C GLU A 43 3.45 9.66 15.93
N ARG A 44 3.05 10.94 15.83
CA ARG A 44 2.67 11.53 14.55
C ARG A 44 3.89 11.68 13.63
N LEU A 45 3.86 11.03 12.47
CA LEU A 45 4.96 11.00 11.50
C LEU A 45 4.84 12.10 10.44
N PHE A 46 3.61 12.43 10.03
CA PHE A 46 3.33 13.16 8.79
C PHE A 46 3.84 12.43 7.53
N ILE A 47 3.35 12.84 6.36
CA ILE A 47 3.45 12.06 5.13
C ILE A 47 4.88 11.72 4.70
N SER A 48 5.83 12.66 4.77
CA SER A 48 7.19 12.41 4.29
C SER A 48 7.94 11.39 5.14
N ARG A 49 7.78 11.45 6.48
CA ARG A 49 8.42 10.48 7.37
C ARG A 49 7.76 9.12 7.26
N ALA A 50 6.43 9.08 7.09
CA ALA A 50 5.68 7.86 6.84
C ALA A 50 6.12 7.18 5.54
N LYS A 51 6.19 7.91 4.42
CA LYS A 51 6.67 7.39 3.12
C LYS A 51 8.09 6.83 3.24
N ASN A 52 9.00 7.54 3.90
CA ASN A 52 10.36 7.06 4.13
C ASN A 52 10.43 5.80 5.02
N LEU A 53 9.53 5.67 6.00
CA LEU A 53 9.45 4.48 6.84
C LEU A 53 8.96 3.27 6.04
N GLY A 54 7.91 3.45 5.23
CA GLY A 54 7.40 2.40 4.35
C GLY A 54 8.42 1.97 3.30
N TRP A 55 9.06 2.93 2.61
CA TRP A 55 10.10 2.66 1.62
C TRP A 55 11.22 1.77 2.17
N ARG A 56 11.76 2.08 3.35
CA ARG A 56 12.84 1.29 3.97
C ARG A 56 12.45 -0.15 4.32
N LYS A 57 11.16 -0.48 4.30
CA LYS A 57 10.64 -1.82 4.58
C LYS A 57 10.23 -2.59 3.33
N ALA A 58 10.11 -1.91 2.20
CA ALA A 58 9.77 -2.53 0.92
C ALA A 58 10.92 -3.39 0.40
N ASN A 59 10.57 -4.51 -0.24
CA ASN A 59 11.52 -5.41 -0.88
C ASN A 59 11.38 -5.41 -2.41
N SER A 60 10.33 -4.80 -2.95
CA SER A 60 10.08 -4.68 -4.39
C SER A 60 11.01 -3.67 -5.09
N ASP A 61 11.30 -3.94 -6.37
CA ASP A 61 12.12 -3.07 -7.23
C ASP A 61 11.46 -1.72 -7.53
N ILE A 62 10.12 -1.67 -7.54
CA ILE A 62 9.32 -0.47 -7.82
C ILE A 62 8.38 -0.22 -6.64
N ILE A 63 8.35 1.03 -6.18
CA ILE A 63 7.47 1.47 -5.08
C ILE A 63 6.47 2.49 -5.60
N PHE A 64 5.19 2.18 -5.40
CA PHE A 64 4.08 3.08 -5.68
C PHE A 64 3.58 3.73 -4.39
N PHE A 65 3.81 5.03 -4.27
CA PHE A 65 3.13 5.82 -3.24
C PHE A 65 1.72 6.17 -3.71
N ILE A 66 0.72 5.71 -2.97
CA ILE A 66 -0.69 6.04 -3.17
C ILE A 66 -1.23 6.71 -1.91
N ASP A 67 -2.24 7.55 -2.09
CA ASP A 67 -2.99 8.15 -0.99
C ASP A 67 -4.20 7.27 -0.63
N ASP A 68 -4.78 7.46 0.56
CA ASP A 68 -5.83 6.62 1.12
C ASP A 68 -7.20 6.77 0.42
N ASP A 69 -7.34 7.79 -0.42
CA ASP A 69 -8.52 8.06 -1.25
C ASP A 69 -8.39 7.56 -2.70
N ASN A 70 -7.26 6.92 -3.04
CA ASN A 70 -7.05 6.38 -4.38
C ASN A 70 -7.82 5.06 -4.58
N ILE A 71 -8.29 4.85 -5.81
CA ILE A 71 -8.95 3.60 -6.22
C ILE A 71 -7.98 2.83 -7.10
N VAL A 72 -7.63 1.61 -6.67
CA VAL A 72 -6.73 0.71 -7.39
C VAL A 72 -7.56 -0.38 -8.05
N ASN A 73 -7.40 -0.54 -9.36
CA ASN A 73 -8.04 -1.59 -10.15
C ASN A 73 -6.99 -2.62 -10.63
N HIS A 74 -7.46 -3.70 -11.23
CA HIS A 74 -6.63 -4.81 -11.67
C HIS A 74 -5.45 -4.41 -12.58
N ARG A 75 -5.57 -3.31 -13.32
CA ARG A 75 -4.56 -2.85 -14.31
C ARG A 75 -3.84 -1.56 -13.92
N THR A 76 -4.02 -1.04 -12.70
CA THR A 76 -3.47 0.27 -12.29
C THR A 76 -1.96 0.40 -12.54
N PHE A 77 -1.18 -0.65 -12.29
CA PHE A 77 0.29 -0.60 -12.39
C PHE A 77 0.84 -0.97 -13.78
N VAL A 78 0.04 -1.65 -14.61
CA VAL A 78 0.48 -2.20 -15.90
C VAL A 78 1.10 -1.13 -16.81
N PRO A 79 0.49 0.04 -17.05
CA PRO A 79 1.06 1.03 -17.98
C PRO A 79 2.41 1.61 -17.53
N ILE A 80 2.74 1.48 -16.24
CA ILE A 80 3.98 2.03 -15.69
C ILE A 80 5.07 0.95 -15.71
N ILE A 81 4.72 -0.29 -15.35
CA ILE A 81 5.62 -1.44 -15.50
C ILE A 81 6.04 -1.58 -16.97
N ASP A 82 5.08 -1.53 -17.91
CA ASP A 82 5.34 -1.65 -19.36
C ASP A 82 6.26 -0.53 -19.91
N LYS A 83 6.36 0.61 -19.22
CA LYS A 83 7.23 1.73 -19.62
C LYS A 83 8.63 1.67 -19.00
N LEU A 84 8.80 0.87 -17.95
CA LEU A 84 10.06 0.73 -17.21
C LEU A 84 10.84 -0.53 -17.63
N ALA A 85 10.17 -1.48 -18.30
CA ALA A 85 10.78 -2.65 -18.94
C ALA A 85 11.30 -2.33 -20.35
#